data_AF-A0A2S2N9F4-F1
#
_entry.id   AF-A0A2S2N9F4-F1
#
_cell.length_a   1.000
_cell.length_b   1.000
_cell.length_c   1.000
_cell.angle_alpha   90.00
_cell.angle_beta   90.00
_cell.angle_gamma   90.00
#
_symmetry.space_group_name_H-M   'P 1'
#
loop_
_entity.id
_entity.type
_entity.pdbx_description
1 polymer ?
#
loop_
_entity_poly.entity_id
_entity_poly.type
_entity_poly.pdbx_seq_one_letter_code
_entity_poly.pdbx_strand_id
1 'polypeptide(L)'
;ILRKLYDTKIKPYDESKSFTNASIGIERIRTEFHGFMVEKTSAYQIINKKWREEEKCGLYEIQLFKLPVLAIPVVKKSGHKDVFKQKLIQQHEVGIRKRVIQRWTPQKPMCDLSKRNRKYVSVSIKAIFPTIMLFGYGMLISFTVFMLELAYYYFVNYINSRIK
;
A
#
# COMPACT_ATOMS: atom_id res chain seq x y z
N ILE A 1 -28.74 6.93 9.88
CA ILE A 1 -27.57 7.48 9.14
C ILE A 1 -27.44 6.84 7.75
N LEU A 2 -27.28 5.52 7.63
CA LEU A 2 -27.20 4.80 6.34
C LEU A 2 -28.31 5.15 5.33
N ARG A 3 -29.57 5.12 5.76
CA ARG A 3 -30.72 5.47 4.91
C ARG A 3 -30.64 6.91 4.38
N LYS A 4 -30.26 7.86 5.24
CA LYS A 4 -30.05 9.27 4.87
C LYS A 4 -28.90 9.44 3.88
N LEU A 5 -27.79 8.70 4.05
CA LEU A 5 -26.67 8.71 3.11
C LEU A 5 -27.07 8.12 1.76
N TYR A 6 -27.78 6.99 1.75
CA TYR A 6 -28.28 6.37 0.53
C TYR A 6 -29.20 7.30 -0.27
N ASP A 7 -30.19 7.90 0.41
CA ASP A 7 -31.15 8.79 -0.23
C ASP A 7 -30.50 10.09 -0.75
N THR A 8 -29.41 10.55 -0.13
CA THR A 8 -28.74 11.81 -0.49
C THR A 8 -27.61 11.62 -1.51
N LYS A 9 -26.90 10.47 -1.48
CA LYS A 9 -25.66 10.26 -2.25
C LYS A 9 -25.76 9.20 -3.34
N ILE A 10 -26.71 8.27 -3.27
CA ILE A 10 -26.81 7.14 -4.22
C ILE A 10 -28.06 7.29 -5.09
N LYS A 11 -29.23 7.50 -4.45
CA LYS A 11 -30.54 7.63 -5.12
C LYS A 11 -30.70 8.76 -6.14
N PRO A 12 -30.09 9.96 -5.99
CA PRO A 12 -30.31 11.06 -6.93
C PRO A 12 -29.52 10.92 -8.24
N TYR A 13 -28.57 9.98 -8.29
CA TYR A 13 -27.81 9.68 -9.51
C TYR A 13 -28.48 8.52 -10.24
N ASP A 14 -28.55 8.62 -11.57
CA ASP A 14 -29.02 7.54 -12.43
C ASP A 14 -28.22 6.24 -12.20
N GLU A 15 -28.87 5.08 -12.34
CA GLU A 15 -28.25 3.78 -12.03
C GLU A 15 -26.95 3.56 -12.81
N SER A 16 -26.91 4.06 -14.05
CA SER A 16 -25.74 4.02 -14.95
C SER A 16 -24.52 4.78 -14.45
N LYS A 17 -24.72 5.80 -13.60
CA LYS A 17 -23.67 6.67 -13.05
C LYS A 17 -23.35 6.37 -11.59
N SER A 18 -24.31 5.81 -10.85
CA SER A 18 -24.19 5.53 -9.41
C SER A 18 -23.36 4.26 -9.15
N PHE A 19 -23.48 3.26 -10.02
CA PHE A 19 -22.79 1.98 -9.88
C PHE A 19 -21.77 1.77 -11.01
N THR A 20 -20.62 1.23 -10.64
CA THR A 20 -19.57 0.85 -11.59
C THR A 20 -19.23 -0.62 -11.38
N ASN A 21 -18.97 -1.33 -12.48
CA ASN A 21 -18.54 -2.72 -12.41
C ASN A 21 -17.24 -2.86 -11.61
N ALA A 22 -17.11 -3.94 -10.83
CA ALA A 22 -15.95 -4.17 -9.98
C ALA A 22 -14.62 -4.14 -10.77
N SER A 23 -14.60 -4.70 -11.98
CA SER A 23 -13.43 -4.69 -12.87
C SER A 23 -12.98 -3.28 -13.25
N ILE A 24 -13.92 -2.38 -13.56
CA ILE A 24 -13.64 -1.00 -13.97
C ILE A 24 -13.24 -0.16 -12.75
N GLY A 25 -13.95 -0.32 -11.63
CA GLY A 25 -13.64 0.40 -10.39
C GLY A 25 -12.23 0.07 -9.86
N ILE A 26 -11.83 -1.20 -9.91
CA ILE A 26 -10.48 -1.63 -9.50
C ILE A 26 -9.41 -1.14 -10.47
N GLU A 27 -9.72 -1.06 -11.76
CA GLU A 27 -8.80 -0.50 -12.75
C GLU A 27 -8.56 1.00 -12.53
N ARG A 28 -9.61 1.75 -12.19
CA ARG A 28 -9.48 3.17 -11.79
C ARG A 28 -8.64 3.37 -10.53
N ILE A 29 -8.73 2.48 -9.53
CA ILE A 29 -7.85 2.53 -8.35
C ILE A 29 -6.37 2.38 -8.74
N ARG A 30 -6.08 1.62 -9.80
CA ARG A 30 -4.70 1.41 -10.27
C ARG A 30 -4.14 2.62 -11.00
N THR A 31 -4.95 3.32 -11.79
CA THR A 31 -4.50 4.40 -12.69
C THR A 31 -4.67 5.79 -12.09
N GLU A 32 -5.64 5.98 -11.20
CA GLU A 32 -6.08 7.29 -10.71
C GLU A 32 -6.13 7.32 -9.18
N PHE A 33 -6.15 8.53 -8.59
CA PHE A 33 -6.37 8.72 -7.16
C PHE A 33 -7.87 8.54 -6.83
N HIS A 34 -8.31 7.28 -6.82
CA HIS A 34 -9.72 6.91 -6.69
C HIS A 34 -9.94 5.89 -5.56
N GLY A 35 -11.03 6.05 -4.81
CA GLY A 35 -11.47 5.09 -3.80
C GLY A 35 -12.74 4.40 -4.25
N PHE A 36 -12.74 3.06 -4.30
CA PHE A 36 -13.88 2.27 -4.73
C PHE A 36 -14.31 1.26 -3.66
N MET A 37 -15.61 1.15 -3.43
CA MET A 37 -16.19 0.22 -2.47
C MET A 37 -16.65 -1.06 -3.18
N VAL A 38 -16.12 -2.20 -2.75
CA VAL A 38 -16.42 -3.50 -3.35
C VAL A 38 -16.31 -4.63 -2.32
N GLU A 39 -16.92 -5.78 -2.59
CA GLU A 39 -16.70 -6.98 -1.80
C GLU A 39 -15.23 -7.42 -1.88
N LYS A 40 -14.63 -7.71 -0.72
CA LYS A 40 -13.21 -8.07 -0.60
C LYS A 40 -12.82 -9.28 -1.45
N THR A 41 -13.68 -10.30 -1.50
CA THR A 41 -13.42 -11.54 -2.23
C THR A 41 -13.30 -11.28 -3.73
N SER A 42 -14.25 -10.57 -4.32
CA SER A 42 -14.22 -10.15 -5.73
C SER A 42 -13.03 -9.24 -6.03
N ALA A 43 -12.71 -8.31 -5.12
CA ALA A 43 -11.57 -7.42 -5.28
C ALA A 43 -10.25 -8.18 -5.34
N TYR A 44 -10.00 -9.06 -4.37
CA TYR A 44 -8.78 -9.86 -4.33
C TYR A 44 -8.64 -10.77 -5.54
N GLN A 45 -9.73 -11.32 -6.07
CA GLN A 45 -9.70 -12.12 -7.30
C GLN A 45 -9.18 -11.30 -8.49
N ILE A 46 -9.71 -10.10 -8.69
CA ILE A 46 -9.36 -9.23 -9.83
C ILE A 46 -7.93 -8.70 -9.67
N ILE A 47 -7.57 -8.26 -8.47
CA ILE A 47 -6.23 -7.74 -8.15
C ILE A 47 -5.17 -8.84 -8.32
N ASN A 48 -5.42 -10.05 -7.82
CA ASN A 48 -4.47 -11.14 -7.98
C ASN A 48 -4.25 -11.54 -9.45
N LYS A 49 -5.28 -11.41 -10.30
CA LYS A 49 -5.22 -11.74 -11.72
C LYS A 49 -4.57 -10.65 -12.57
N LYS A 50 -4.83 -9.36 -12.31
CA LYS A 50 -4.42 -8.24 -13.18
C LYS A 50 -3.21 -7.45 -12.70
N TRP A 51 -2.94 -7.40 -11.39
CA TRP A 51 -1.94 -6.50 -10.82
C TRP A 51 -0.61 -7.22 -10.62
N ARG A 52 0.48 -6.46 -10.79
CA ARG A 52 1.83 -6.95 -10.50
C ARG A 52 2.08 -7.00 -9.00
N GLU A 53 3.03 -7.81 -8.55
CA GLU A 53 3.33 -7.96 -7.11
C GLU A 53 3.71 -6.61 -6.47
N GLU A 54 4.41 -5.76 -7.20
CA GLU A 54 4.82 -4.42 -6.76
C GLU A 54 3.65 -3.45 -6.53
N GLU A 55 2.60 -3.53 -7.34
CA GLU A 55 1.43 -2.64 -7.27
C GLU A 55 0.55 -3.03 -6.08
N LYS A 56 0.46 -4.32 -5.78
CA LYS A 56 -0.31 -4.85 -4.64
C LYS A 56 0.14 -4.26 -3.30
N CYS A 57 1.43 -3.95 -3.16
CA CYS A 57 2.01 -3.37 -1.95
C CYS A 57 1.61 -1.90 -1.70
N GLY A 58 1.12 -1.19 -2.72
CA GLY A 58 0.62 0.18 -2.61
C GLY A 58 -0.88 0.27 -2.33
N LEU A 59 -1.59 -0.87 -2.30
CA LEU A 59 -3.02 -0.91 -2.05
C LEU A 59 -3.34 -0.68 -0.58
N TYR A 60 -4.27 0.25 -0.33
CA TYR A 60 -4.85 0.46 0.99
C TYR A 60 -6.30 -0.01 1.02
N GLU A 61 -6.66 -0.73 2.09
CA GLU A 61 -8.01 -1.23 2.33
C GLU A 61 -8.58 -0.55 3.57
N ILE A 62 -9.80 -0.02 3.45
CA ILE A 62 -10.54 0.56 4.58
C ILE A 62 -11.89 -0.16 4.67
N GLN A 63 -12.19 -0.72 5.83
CA GLN A 63 -13.46 -1.40 6.06
C GLN A 63 -14.53 -0.40 6.54
N LEU A 64 -15.38 0.06 5.62
CA LEU A 64 -16.49 0.96 5.97
C LEU A 64 -17.67 0.22 6.62
N PHE A 65 -18.00 -1.00 6.15
CA PHE A 65 -19.12 -1.78 6.66
C PHE A 65 -18.69 -3.20 7.04
N LYS A 66 -19.27 -3.72 8.13
CA LYS A 66 -19.19 -5.14 8.48
C LYS A 66 -20.39 -5.83 7.86
N LEU A 67 -20.14 -6.70 6.90
CA LEU A 67 -21.17 -7.58 6.33
C LEU A 67 -21.71 -8.47 7.46
N PRO A 68 -23.05 -8.60 7.61
CA PRO A 68 -23.63 -9.54 8.55
C PRO A 68 -23.27 -10.97 8.18
N VAL A 69 -23.32 -11.87 9.16
CA VAL A 69 -23.02 -13.28 8.93
C VAL A 69 -24.05 -13.87 7.96
N LEU A 70 -23.58 -14.47 6.87
CA LEU A 70 -24.43 -15.21 5.94
C LEU A 70 -25.02 -16.42 6.65
N ALA A 71 -26.34 -16.57 6.58
CA ALA A 71 -27.09 -17.68 7.14
C ALA A 71 -27.92 -18.37 6.05
N ILE A 72 -28.19 -19.65 6.23
CA ILE A 72 -29.08 -20.38 5.33
C ILE A 72 -30.52 -20.00 5.69
N PRO A 73 -31.31 -19.45 4.76
CA PRO A 73 -32.71 -19.16 5.01
C PRO A 73 -33.50 -20.46 5.13
N VAL A 74 -34.37 -20.55 6.13
CA VAL A 74 -35.19 -21.72 6.42
C VAL A 74 -36.62 -21.26 6.66
N VAL A 75 -37.61 -22.04 6.18
CA VAL A 75 -39.04 -21.73 6.34
C VAL A 75 -39.38 -21.64 7.82
N LYS A 76 -40.14 -20.60 8.21
CA LYS A 76 -40.58 -20.37 9.58
C LYS A 76 -41.39 -21.58 10.08
N LYS A 77 -41.07 -22.07 11.29
CA LYS A 77 -41.66 -23.28 11.91
C LYS A 77 -41.39 -24.60 11.17
N SER A 78 -40.39 -24.69 10.29
CA SER A 78 -39.99 -25.99 9.74
C SER A 78 -39.14 -26.79 10.74
N GLY A 79 -39.37 -28.10 10.83
CA GLY A 79 -38.57 -29.02 11.64
C GLY A 79 -37.11 -29.17 11.17
N HIS A 80 -36.80 -28.70 9.96
CA HIS A 80 -35.45 -28.77 9.40
C HIS A 80 -34.48 -27.74 9.99
N LYS A 81 -34.99 -26.71 10.69
CA LYS A 81 -34.16 -25.66 11.28
C LYS A 81 -33.08 -26.23 12.21
N ASP A 82 -33.46 -27.15 13.09
CA ASP A 82 -32.54 -27.71 14.09
C ASP A 82 -31.53 -28.65 13.45
N VAL A 83 -31.95 -29.42 12.45
CA VAL A 83 -31.07 -30.29 11.66
C VAL A 83 -30.01 -29.46 10.93
N PHE A 84 -30.41 -28.41 10.22
CA PHE A 84 -29.46 -27.53 9.53
C PHE A 84 -28.53 -26.84 10.51
N LYS A 85 -29.03 -26.36 11.64
CA LYS A 85 -28.21 -25.74 12.69
C LYS A 85 -27.15 -26.71 13.20
N GLN A 86 -27.54 -27.92 13.59
CA GLN A 86 -26.61 -28.93 14.12
C GLN A 86 -25.54 -29.31 13.07
N LYS A 87 -25.94 -29.50 11.81
CA LYS A 87 -25.01 -29.87 10.74
C LYS A 87 -24.05 -28.74 10.37
N LEU A 88 -24.50 -27.49 10.37
CA LEU A 88 -23.63 -26.33 10.13
C LEU A 88 -22.62 -26.13 11.25
N ILE A 89 -23.02 -26.32 12.51
CA ILE A 89 -22.12 -26.28 13.66
C ILE A 89 -21.06 -27.39 13.52
N GLN A 90 -21.50 -28.63 13.25
CA GLN A 90 -20.60 -29.76 13.03
C GLN A 90 -19.59 -29.46 11.92
N GLN A 91 -20.04 -28.96 10.75
CA GLN A 91 -19.14 -28.58 9.64
C GLN A 91 -18.14 -27.47 10.01
N HIS A 92 -18.51 -26.59 10.94
CA HIS A 92 -17.62 -25.55 11.44
C HIS A 92 -16.56 -26.14 12.37
N GLU A 93 -16.95 -27.01 13.30
CA GLU A 93 -16.08 -27.67 14.28
C GLU A 93 -15.04 -28.58 13.62
N VAL A 94 -15.44 -29.42 12.65
CA VAL A 94 -14.49 -30.23 11.87
C VAL A 94 -13.65 -29.42 10.87
N GLY A 95 -13.88 -28.10 10.78
CA GLY A 95 -13.07 -27.22 9.94
C GLY A 95 -13.36 -27.30 8.43
N ILE A 96 -14.42 -28.01 8.00
CA ILE A 96 -14.83 -28.08 6.59
C ILE A 96 -15.06 -26.68 6.03
N ARG A 97 -15.76 -25.82 6.80
CA ARG A 97 -15.99 -24.42 6.43
C ARG A 97 -14.68 -23.68 6.16
N LYS A 98 -13.68 -23.83 7.04
CA LYS A 98 -12.36 -23.17 6.89
C LYS A 98 -11.66 -23.66 5.62
N ARG A 99 -11.68 -24.96 5.35
CA ARG A 99 -11.07 -25.58 4.16
C ARG A 99 -11.72 -25.09 2.86
N VAL A 100 -13.05 -25.04 2.81
CA VAL A 100 -13.81 -24.58 1.64
C VAL A 100 -13.51 -23.11 1.38
N ILE A 101 -13.56 -22.26 2.41
CA ILE A 101 -13.22 -20.83 2.27
C ILE A 101 -11.79 -20.67 1.76
N GLN A 102 -10.82 -21.40 2.30
CA GLN A 102 -9.43 -21.28 1.84
C GLN A 102 -9.22 -21.72 0.39
N ARG A 103 -10.00 -22.70 -0.09
CA ARG A 103 -9.92 -23.23 -1.45
C ARG A 103 -10.60 -22.34 -2.49
N TRP A 104 -11.78 -21.83 -2.17
CA TRP A 104 -12.63 -21.11 -3.13
C TRP A 104 -12.51 -19.59 -3.04
N THR A 105 -12.17 -19.06 -1.87
CA THR A 105 -11.99 -17.62 -1.69
C THR A 105 -10.53 -17.25 -1.99
N PRO A 106 -10.28 -16.25 -2.85
CA PRO A 106 -8.93 -15.78 -3.09
C PRO A 106 -8.31 -15.31 -1.78
N GLN A 107 -7.11 -15.80 -1.50
CA GLN A 107 -6.35 -15.35 -0.35
C GLN A 107 -6.01 -13.87 -0.50
N LYS A 108 -5.89 -13.20 0.65
CA LYS A 108 -5.44 -11.81 0.71
C LYS A 108 -4.12 -11.69 -0.08
N PRO A 109 -4.00 -10.71 -1.00
CA PRO A 109 -2.74 -10.48 -1.70
C PRO A 109 -1.66 -10.19 -0.66
N MET A 110 -0.71 -11.12 -0.53
CA MET A 110 0.45 -10.93 0.34
C MET A 110 1.47 -10.09 -0.41
N CYS A 111 1.78 -8.92 0.14
CA CYS A 111 3.00 -8.22 -0.22
C CYS A 111 4.14 -8.96 0.48
N ASP A 112 4.93 -9.71 -0.27
CA ASP A 112 6.02 -10.52 0.25
C ASP A 112 7.14 -9.57 0.72
N LEU A 113 7.04 -9.13 1.98
CA LEU A 113 7.98 -8.18 2.59
C LEU A 113 9.42 -8.69 2.53
N SER A 114 9.63 -10.01 2.51
CA SER A 114 10.94 -10.65 2.36
C SER A 114 11.55 -10.42 0.96
N LYS A 115 10.72 -10.30 -0.10
CA LYS A 115 11.18 -9.90 -1.44
C LYS A 115 11.39 -8.39 -1.59
N ARG A 116 10.88 -7.57 -0.67
CA ARG A 116 11.14 -6.10 -0.64
C ARG A 116 12.63 -5.80 -0.48
N ASN A 117 13.35 -6.62 0.27
CA ASN A 117 14.80 -6.48 0.49
C ASN A 117 15.64 -6.83 -0.77
N ARG A 118 15.03 -7.44 -1.79
CA ARG A 118 15.65 -7.69 -3.11
C ARG A 118 15.21 -6.70 -4.18
N LYS A 119 14.41 -5.71 -3.83
CA LYS A 119 14.10 -4.60 -4.71
C LYS A 119 15.23 -3.58 -4.60
N TYR A 120 16.00 -3.42 -5.67
CA TYR A 120 16.90 -2.30 -5.84
C TYR A 120 16.09 -1.02 -5.60
N VAL A 121 16.28 -0.40 -4.43
CA VAL A 121 15.74 0.93 -4.18
C VAL A 121 16.57 1.85 -5.05
N SER A 122 16.02 2.26 -6.20
CA SER A 122 16.60 3.32 -7.00
C SER A 122 16.49 4.60 -6.17
N VAL A 123 17.53 4.85 -5.38
CA VAL A 123 17.63 6.07 -4.58
C VAL A 123 17.71 7.22 -5.57
N SER A 124 16.70 8.08 -5.58
CA SER A 124 16.74 9.29 -6.39
C SER A 124 17.92 10.16 -5.97
N ILE A 125 18.58 10.79 -6.94
CA ILE A 125 19.72 11.71 -6.74
C ILE A 125 19.43 12.77 -5.66
N LYS A 126 18.15 13.15 -5.50
CA LYS A 126 17.66 14.07 -4.47
C LYS A 126 17.99 13.62 -3.03
N ALA A 127 18.06 12.33 -2.76
CA ALA A 127 18.40 11.80 -1.44
C ALA A 127 19.91 11.83 -1.14
N ILE A 128 20.76 11.85 -2.17
CA ILE A 128 22.24 11.88 -2.04
C ILE A 128 22.78 13.32 -2.07
N PHE A 129 21.95 14.28 -2.49
CA PHE A 129 22.28 15.69 -2.55
C PHE A 129 22.95 16.29 -1.30
N PRO A 130 22.49 16.05 -0.05
CA PRO A 130 23.16 16.60 1.13
C PRO A 130 24.57 16.04 1.34
N THR A 131 24.80 14.77 0.98
CA THR A 131 26.13 14.14 1.08
C THR A 131 27.11 14.74 0.08
N ILE A 132 26.66 15.01 -1.15
CA ILE A 132 27.48 15.65 -2.19
C ILE A 132 27.81 17.09 -1.80
N MET A 133 26.83 17.83 -1.26
CA MET A 133 27.04 19.18 -0.71
C MET A 133 28.10 19.17 0.40
N LEU A 134 27.98 18.28 1.39
CA LEU A 134 28.94 18.16 2.48
C LEU A 134 30.36 17.88 1.96
N PHE A 135 30.48 16.96 1.01
CA PHE A 135 31.77 16.62 0.39
C PHE A 135 32.38 17.82 -0.36
N GLY A 136 31.56 18.57 -1.10
CA GLY A 136 31.98 19.79 -1.80
C GLY A 136 32.50 20.87 -0.84
N TYR A 137 31.80 21.11 0.28
CA TYR A 137 32.27 22.05 1.29
C TYR A 137 33.57 21.60 1.96
N GLY A 138 33.71 20.30 2.27
CA GLY A 138 34.95 19.75 2.82
C GLY A 138 36.15 19.98 1.89
N MET A 139 35.96 19.78 0.59
CA MET A 139 37.02 20.00 -0.41
C MET A 139 37.41 21.48 -0.53
N LEU A 140 36.43 22.40 -0.49
CA LEU A 140 36.69 23.83 -0.50
C LEU A 140 37.49 24.28 0.74
N ILE A 141 37.10 23.83 1.93
CA ILE A 141 37.79 24.18 3.18
C ILE A 141 39.25 23.70 3.13
N SER A 142 39.47 22.44 2.72
CA SER A 142 40.83 21.91 2.59
C SER A 142 41.69 22.74 1.63
N PHE A 143 41.13 23.17 0.50
CA PHE A 143 41.85 23.98 -0.48
C PHE A 143 42.17 25.38 0.06
N THR A 144 41.25 26.00 0.81
CA THR A 144 41.51 27.31 1.44
C THR A 144 42.62 27.27 2.49
N VAL A 145 42.67 26.22 3.32
CA VAL A 145 43.75 26.04 4.31
C VAL A 145 45.10 25.87 3.61
N PHE A 146 45.16 25.05 2.56
CA PHE A 146 46.38 24.85 1.78
C PHE A 146 46.91 26.16 1.17
N MET A 147 46.03 26.98 0.60
CA MET A 147 46.43 28.29 0.05
C MET A 147 46.93 29.26 1.12
N LEU A 148 46.34 29.24 2.32
CA LEU A 148 46.80 30.06 3.43
C LEU A 148 48.19 29.63 3.94
N GLU A 149 48.45 28.33 4.03
CA GLU A 149 49.78 27.81 4.39
C GLU A 149 50.84 28.22 3.36
N LEU A 150 50.52 28.14 2.07
CA LEU A 150 51.40 28.55 0.99
C LEU A 150 51.70 30.06 1.05
N ALA A 151 50.68 30.88 1.27
CA ALA A 151 50.83 32.32 1.43
C ALA A 151 51.68 32.67 2.66
N TYR A 152 51.45 31.99 3.79
CA TYR A 152 52.23 32.17 5.01
C TYR A 152 53.70 31.79 4.79
N TYR A 153 53.96 30.64 4.16
CA TYR A 153 55.32 30.20 3.84
C TYR A 153 56.06 31.21 2.96
N TYR A 154 55.41 31.68 1.89
CA TYR A 154 55.99 32.72 1.03
C TYR A 154 56.24 34.04 1.77
N PHE A 155 55.30 34.48 2.61
CA PHE A 155 55.42 35.74 3.35
C PHE A 155 56.53 35.71 4.40
N VAL A 156 56.64 34.62 5.16
CA VAL A 156 57.73 34.42 6.14
C VAL A 156 59.08 34.35 5.44
N ASN A 157 59.17 33.62 4.33
CA ASN A 157 60.42 33.50 3.57
C ASN A 157 60.84 34.84 2.93
N TYR A 158 59.88 35.63 2.45
CA TYR A 158 60.10 36.98 1.92
C TYR A 158 60.52 37.99 3.01
N ILE A 159 59.98 37.90 4.22
CA ILE A 159 60.42 38.74 5.35
C ILE A 159 61.83 38.34 5.81
N ASN A 160 62.12 37.04 5.90
CA ASN A 160 63.42 36.56 6.36
C ASN A 160 64.55 36.88 5.37
N SER A 161 64.26 36.95 4.07
CA SER A 161 65.22 37.40 3.05
C SER A 161 65.43 38.91 3.02
N ARG A 162 64.52 39.70 3.61
CA ARG A 162 64.62 41.17 3.68
C ARG A 162 65.27 41.68 4.97
N ILE A 163 65.38 40.84 6.01
CA ILE A 163 65.98 41.16 7.32
C ILE A 163 67.48 40.79 7.39
N LYS A 164 67.97 39.95 6.48
CA LYS A 164 69.39 39.58 6.35
C LYS A 164 70.11 40.48 5.33
#